data_AF-A0A9W9WPB9-F1
#
_entry.id   AF-A0A9W9WPB9-F1
#
_cell.length_a   1.000
_cell.length_b   1.000
_cell.length_c   1.000
_cell.angle_alpha   90.00
_cell.angle_beta   90.00
_cell.angle_gamma   90.00
#
_symmetry.space_group_name_H-M   'P 1'
#
loop_
_entity.id
_entity.type
_entity.pdbx_description
1 polymer ?
#
loop_
_entity_poly.entity_id
_entity_poly.type
_entity_poly.pdbx_seq_one_letter_code
_entity_poly.pdbx_strand_id
1 'polypeptide(L)'
;MAPRTELTPALRERICELHSAAGWGYKRIHKRYPFVSLSGIRYTIKRDRERIGGVSKPRTGRPKKLDQADREKLLGAIAENPKITREDLLAEVSHKVS
;
A
#
# COMPACT_ATOMS: atom_id res chain seq x y z
N MET A 1 -12.24 19.55 10.87
CA MET A 1 -10.88 19.48 10.29
C MET A 1 -11.01 18.82 8.92
N ALA A 2 -10.72 19.52 7.83
CA ALA A 2 -10.90 18.97 6.48
C ALA A 2 -10.06 17.68 6.31
N PRO A 3 -10.58 16.63 5.64
CA PRO A 3 -9.81 15.43 5.39
C PRO A 3 -8.52 15.82 4.66
N ARG A 4 -7.37 15.29 5.11
CA ARG A 4 -6.10 15.49 4.42
C ARG A 4 -6.18 14.77 3.07
N THR A 5 -6.56 15.49 2.03
CA THR A 5 -6.53 14.98 0.65
C THR A 5 -5.09 14.56 0.36
N GLU A 6 -4.91 13.33 -0.12
CA GLU A 6 -3.59 12.88 -0.53
C GLU A 6 -3.04 13.79 -1.62
N LEU A 7 -1.75 14.14 -1.54
CA LEU A 7 -1.07 14.83 -2.62
C LEU A 7 -1.14 13.97 -3.88
N THR A 8 -1.50 14.57 -5.01
CA THR A 8 -1.52 13.89 -6.30
C THR A 8 -0.10 13.41 -6.69
N PRO A 9 0.04 12.33 -7.48
CA PRO A 9 1.34 11.84 -7.93
C PRO A 9 2.17 12.92 -8.62
N ALA A 10 1.58 13.67 -9.55
CA ALA A 10 2.23 14.77 -10.27
C ALA A 10 2.78 15.86 -9.33
N LEU A 11 2.05 16.19 -8.25
CA LEU A 11 2.53 17.17 -7.28
C LEU A 11 3.69 16.61 -6.44
N ARG A 12 3.71 15.31 -6.14
CA ARG A 12 4.82 14.67 -5.43
C ARG A 12 6.07 14.66 -6.30
N GLU A 13 5.95 14.27 -7.57
CA GLU A 13 7.04 14.33 -8.55
C GLU A 13 7.59 15.74 -8.66
N ARG A 14 6.71 16.75 -8.80
CA ARG A 14 7.14 18.14 -8.89
C ARG A 14 7.90 18.63 -7.65
N ILE A 15 7.47 18.22 -6.45
CA ILE A 15 8.19 18.53 -5.20
C ILE A 15 9.59 17.89 -5.21
N CYS A 16 9.70 16.64 -5.66
CA CYS A 16 10.97 15.92 -5.73
C CYS A 16 11.91 16.52 -6.80
N GLU A 17 11.40 16.90 -7.97
CA GLU A 17 12.17 17.62 -8.99
C GLU A 17 12.74 18.95 -8.47
N LEU A 18 11.91 19.76 -7.81
CA LEU A 18 12.36 21.06 -7.28
C LEU A 18 13.46 20.90 -6.23
N HIS A 19 13.41 19.84 -5.43
CA HIS A 19 14.45 19.56 -4.45
C HIS A 19 15.71 18.99 -5.09
N SER A 20 15.59 17.96 -5.92
CA SER A 20 16.73 17.19 -6.44
C SER A 20 17.40 17.82 -7.66
N ALA A 21 16.63 18.36 -8.61
CA ALA A 21 17.17 18.96 -9.83
C ALA A 21 17.45 20.46 -9.67
N ALA A 22 16.54 21.19 -9.01
CA ALA A 22 16.68 22.65 -8.85
C ALA A 22 17.36 23.07 -7.53
N GLY A 23 17.59 22.13 -6.59
CA GLY A 23 18.26 22.41 -5.32
C GLY A 23 17.46 23.26 -4.33
N TRP A 24 16.13 23.28 -4.45
CA TRP A 24 15.30 24.14 -3.59
C TRP A 24 15.19 23.59 -2.17
N GLY A 25 15.48 24.44 -1.18
CA GLY A 25 15.24 24.12 0.23
C GLY A 25 13.75 24.02 0.58
N TYR A 26 13.41 23.25 1.62
CA TYR A 26 12.03 22.94 2.02
C TYR A 26 11.14 24.19 2.24
N LYS A 27 11.68 25.25 2.85
CA LYS A 27 10.95 26.51 3.07
C LYS A 27 10.58 27.20 1.76
N ARG A 28 11.45 27.12 0.75
CA ARG A 28 11.21 27.70 -0.58
C ARG A 28 10.11 26.92 -1.31
N ILE A 29 10.13 25.59 -1.23
CA ILE A 29 9.08 24.72 -1.79
C ILE A 29 7.74 25.01 -1.11
N HIS A 30 7.71 25.16 0.23
CA HIS A 30 6.49 25.50 0.96
C HIS A 30 5.92 26.87 0.57
N LYS A 31 6.78 27.89 0.38
CA LYS A 31 6.33 29.19 -0.15
C LYS A 31 5.64 29.07 -1.51
N ARG A 32 6.10 28.14 -2.37
CA ARG A 32 5.49 27.88 -3.69
C ARG A 32 4.19 27.08 -3.59
N TYR A 33 4.10 26.17 -2.61
CA TYR A 33 2.95 25.29 -2.36
C TYR A 33 2.51 25.40 -0.89
N PRO A 34 1.87 26.51 -0.48
CA PRO A 34 1.57 26.78 0.93
C PRO A 34 0.53 25.80 1.51
N PHE A 35 -0.30 25.21 0.67
CA PHE A 35 -1.27 24.17 1.05
C PHE A 35 -0.60 22.83 1.40
N VAL A 36 0.68 22.63 1.04
CA VAL A 36 1.46 21.46 1.44
C VAL A 36 2.31 21.82 2.66
N SER A 37 2.02 21.20 3.79
CA SER A 37 2.80 21.42 5.01
C SER A 37 4.29 21.10 4.82
N LEU A 38 5.17 21.80 5.57
CA LEU A 38 6.62 21.52 5.58
C LEU A 38 6.94 20.05 5.89
N SER A 39 6.21 19.46 6.84
CA SER A 39 6.34 18.03 7.17
C SER A 39 5.95 17.14 6.00
N GLY A 40 4.89 17.51 5.26
CA GLY A 40 4.46 16.83 4.04
C GLY A 40 5.54 16.88 2.95
N ILE A 41 6.16 18.04 2.72
CA ILE A 41 7.27 18.18 1.76
C ILE A 41 8.44 17.28 2.14
N ARG A 42 8.89 17.33 3.40
CA ARG A 42 9.98 16.47 3.90
C ARG A 42 9.65 14.98 3.73
N TYR A 43 8.43 14.59 4.09
CA TYR A 43 7.97 13.20 3.97
C TYR A 43 7.91 12.76 2.50
N THR A 44 7.42 13.61 1.61
CA THR A 44 7.36 13.35 0.17
C THR A 44 8.75 13.06 -0.38
N ILE A 45 9.72 13.94 -0.12
CA ILE A 45 11.11 13.79 -0.58
C ILE A 45 11.76 12.54 0.04
N LYS A 46 11.58 12.30 1.35
CA LYS A 46 12.15 11.12 2.03
C LYS A 46 11.66 9.80 1.44
N ARG A 47 10.38 9.72 1.07
CA ARG A 47 9.74 8.50 0.55
C ARG A 47 9.83 8.35 -0.96
N ASP A 48 10.43 9.30 -1.67
CA ASP A 48 10.49 9.30 -3.13
C ASP A 48 11.09 8.01 -3.69
N ARG A 49 12.19 7.53 -3.11
CA ARG A 49 12.86 6.27 -3.47
C ARG A 49 11.99 5.02 -3.32
N GLU A 50 10.95 5.09 -2.48
CA GLU A 50 10.04 3.96 -2.25
C GLU A 50 8.81 4.02 -3.16
N ARG A 51 8.56 5.13 -3.84
CA ARG A 51 7.42 5.30 -4.73
C ARG A 51 7.83 4.97 -6.16
N ILE A 52 6.91 4.39 -6.91
CA ILE A 52 7.03 4.20 -8.36
C ILE A 52 5.99 5.14 -8.97
N GLY A 53 6.44 6.14 -9.75
CA GLY A 53 5.56 7.15 -10.37
C GLY A 53 4.75 7.99 -9.38
N GLY A 54 5.34 8.36 -8.23
CA GLY A 54 4.67 9.19 -7.21
C GLY A 54 3.53 8.51 -6.41
N VAL A 55 3.19 7.25 -6.72
CA VAL A 55 2.12 6.50 -6.05
C VAL A 55 2.63 5.93 -4.71
N SER A 56 1.81 6.06 -3.66
CA SER A 56 2.10 5.43 -2.36
C SER A 56 2.04 3.90 -2.49
N LYS A 57 2.95 3.19 -1.84
CA LYS A 57 2.79 1.73 -1.70
C LYS A 57 1.44 1.42 -1.03
N PRO A 58 0.66 0.45 -1.55
CA PRO A 58 -0.52 -0.04 -0.86
C PRO A 58 -0.14 -0.43 0.56
N ARG A 59 -1.03 -0.15 1.52
CA ARG A 59 -0.81 -0.60 2.89
C ARG A 59 -0.80 -2.13 2.87
N THR A 60 0.20 -2.74 3.50
CA THR A 60 0.15 -4.16 3.80
C THR A 60 -1.05 -4.37 4.71
N GLY A 61 -2.10 -4.99 4.16
CA GLY A 61 -3.26 -5.37 4.95
C GLY A 61 -2.88 -6.39 6.00
N ARG A 62 -3.85 -6.78 6.84
CA ARG A 62 -3.67 -7.91 7.74
C ARG A 62 -3.28 -9.14 6.88
N PRO A 63 -2.23 -9.90 7.26
CA PRO A 63 -1.92 -11.17 6.62
C PRO A 63 -3.18 -12.04 6.57
N LYS A 64 -3.39 -12.71 5.42
CA LYS A 64 -4.50 -13.65 5.28
C LYS A 64 -4.22 -14.87 6.17
N LYS A 65 -5.27 -15.42 6.81
CA LYS A 65 -5.16 -16.62 7.65
C LYS A 65 -4.73 -17.87 6.85
N LEU A 66 -5.04 -17.89 5.55
CA LEU A 66 -4.67 -18.95 4.61
C LEU A 66 -3.56 -18.46 3.69
N ASP A 67 -2.48 -19.25 3.62
CA ASP A 67 -1.42 -19.07 2.66
C ASP A 67 -1.84 -19.62 1.27
N GLN A 68 -0.89 -19.68 0.33
CA GLN A 68 -1.16 -20.16 -1.03
C GLN A 68 -1.34 -21.68 -1.08
N ALA A 69 -0.53 -22.43 -0.32
CA ALA A 69 -0.58 -23.88 -0.27
C ALA A 69 -1.91 -24.36 0.35
N ASP A 70 -2.39 -23.68 1.39
CA ASP A 70 -3.69 -23.95 1.99
C ASP A 70 -4.83 -23.79 0.98
N ARG A 71 -4.75 -22.78 0.11
CA ARG A 71 -5.78 -22.57 -0.94
C ARG A 71 -5.73 -23.65 -2.00
N GLU A 72 -4.54 -24.08 -2.40
CA GLU A 72 -4.37 -25.16 -3.37
C GLU A 72 -4.93 -26.47 -2.85
N LYS A 73 -4.71 -26.79 -1.56
CA LYS A 73 -5.34 -27.95 -0.90
C LYS A 73 -6.86 -27.87 -0.92
N LEU A 74 -7.44 -26.74 -0.54
CA LEU A 74 -8.89 -26.54 -0.54
C LEU A 74 -9.48 -26.69 -1.95
N LEU A 75 -8.83 -26.11 -2.96
CA LEU A 75 -9.27 -26.22 -4.36
C LEU A 75 -9.17 -27.66 -4.88
N GLY A 76 -8.12 -28.40 -4.51
CA GLY A 76 -7.97 -29.82 -4.82
C GLY A 76 -9.10 -30.65 -4.21
N ALA A 77 -9.37 -30.48 -2.92
CA ALA A 77 -10.42 -31.21 -2.23
C ALA A 77 -11.83 -30.95 -2.81
N ILE A 78 -12.12 -29.70 -3.23
CA ILE A 78 -13.36 -29.34 -3.92
C ILE A 78 -13.44 -29.98 -5.31
N ALA A 79 -12.32 -30.03 -6.04
CA ALA A 79 -12.26 -30.63 -7.37
C ALA A 79 -12.46 -32.15 -7.32
N GLU A 80 -11.88 -32.82 -6.32
CA GLU A 80 -12.04 -34.27 -6.11
C GLU A 80 -13.44 -34.64 -5.62
N ASN A 81 -14.01 -33.86 -4.70
CA ASN A 81 -15.35 -34.06 -4.19
C ASN A 81 -16.14 -32.74 -4.11
N PRO A 82 -16.94 -32.40 -5.13
CA PRO A 82 -17.74 -31.18 -5.14
C PRO A 82 -18.80 -31.08 -4.03
N LYS A 83 -19.10 -32.19 -3.34
CA LYS A 83 -20.04 -32.23 -2.21
C LYS A 83 -19.36 -32.16 -0.84
N ILE A 84 -18.05 -31.90 -0.80
CA ILE A 84 -17.28 -31.78 0.44
C ILE A 84 -17.90 -30.74 1.38
N THR A 85 -17.95 -31.05 2.67
CA THR A 85 -18.56 -30.16 3.66
C THR A 85 -17.58 -29.08 4.12
N ARG A 86 -18.11 -28.04 4.78
CA ARG A 86 -17.29 -26.98 5.36
C ARG A 86 -16.37 -27.53 6.45
N GLU A 87 -16.86 -28.46 7.25
CA GLU A 87 -16.14 -29.08 8.35
C GLU A 87 -14.93 -29.87 7.83
N ASP A 88 -15.11 -30.61 6.73
CA ASP A 88 -14.03 -31.35 6.07
C ASP A 88 -12.99 -30.40 5.48
N LEU A 89 -13.43 -29.33 4.79
CA LEU A 89 -12.53 -28.29 4.27
C LEU A 89 -11.73 -27.59 5.38
N LEU A 90 -12.32 -27.40 6.57
CA LEU A 90 -11.59 -26.85 7.71
C LEU A 90 -10.53 -27.82 8.23
N ALA A 91 -10.80 -29.12 8.23
CA ALA A 91 -9.83 -30.13 8.62
C ALA A 91 -8.60 -30.14 7.70
N GLU A 92 -8.81 -29.99 6.38
CA GLU A 92 -7.73 -29.89 5.38
C GLU A 92 -6.73 -28.76 5.65
N VAL A 93 -7.20 -27.67 6.26
CA VAL A 93 -6.38 -26.50 6.64
C VAL A 93 -6.21 -26.37 8.16
N SER A 94 -6.35 -27.46 8.91
CA SER A 94 -6.15 -27.50 10.37
C SER A 94 -6.88 -26.41 11.15
N HIS A 95 -8.11 -26.09 10.74
CA HIS A 95 -8.96 -25.07 11.36
C HIS A 95 -8.33 -23.66 11.45
N LYS A 96 -7.39 -23.33 10.54
CA LYS A 96 -6.73 -22.01 10.48
C LYS A 96 -7.71 -20.84 10.36
N VAL A 97 -8.93 -21.08 9.84
CA VAL A 97 -9.99 -20.09 9.68
C VAL A 97 -11.18 -20.46 10.56
N SER A 98 -11.02 -20.30 11.87
CA SER A 98 -12.14 -20.19 12.82
C SER A 98 -12.69 -18.76 12.89
#